data_AF-A0A2K0PLI4-F1
#
_entry.id   AF-A0A2K0PLI4-F1
#
_cell.length_a   1.000
_cell.length_b   1.000
_cell.length_c   1.000
_cell.angle_alpha   90.00
_cell.angle_beta   90.00
_cell.angle_gamma   90.00
#
_symmetry.space_group_name_H-M   'P 1'
#
loop_
_entity.id
_entity.type
_entity.pdbx_description
1 polymer ?
#
loop_
_entity_poly.entity_id
_entity_poly.type
_entity_poly.pdbx_seq_one_letter_code
_entity_poly.pdbx_strand_id
1 'polypeptide(L)'
;MGRPDWRAMLAGMTSTEYADWHRFYRTHYFHDTQLDMHFSGLTYAVLSLFFCDPDMHPSDFSLLVPRREEAQTERPDEDDMLMRKAAGLSGGVRFGADGKEIVTVSDDMRSSTEDEAMLMMVSEGIAGGVRYGG
;
A
#
# COMPACT_ATOMS: atom_id res chain seq x y z
N MET A 1 11.09 34.26 -7.85
CA MET A 1 12.36 33.97 -8.56
C MET A 1 12.02 33.09 -9.75
N GLY A 2 12.28 33.55 -10.99
CA GLY A 2 11.95 32.77 -12.20
C GLY A 2 12.82 31.52 -12.32
N ARG A 3 12.29 30.48 -13.00
CA ARG A 3 13.05 29.25 -13.30
C ARG A 3 14.33 29.64 -14.06
N PRO A 4 15.50 29.11 -13.70
CA PRO A 4 16.73 29.35 -14.46
C PRO A 4 16.53 28.92 -15.92
N ASP A 5 16.68 29.85 -16.86
CA ASP A 5 16.59 29.55 -18.28
C ASP A 5 17.96 29.11 -18.82
N TRP A 6 18.21 27.81 -18.72
CA TRP A 6 19.41 27.18 -19.24
C TRP A 6 19.56 27.37 -20.76
N ARG A 7 18.47 27.61 -21.50
CA ARG A 7 18.53 27.84 -22.94
C ARG A 7 19.09 29.23 -23.23
N ALA A 8 18.61 30.25 -22.51
CA ALA A 8 19.19 31.59 -22.59
C ALA A 8 20.66 31.60 -22.16
N MET A 9 20.99 30.85 -21.10
CA MET A 9 22.38 30.68 -20.66
C MET A 9 23.25 30.06 -21.75
N LEU A 10 22.86 28.92 -22.33
CA LEU A 10 23.64 28.26 -23.40
C LEU A 10 23.71 29.09 -24.68
N ALA A 11 22.63 29.80 -25.04
CA ALA A 11 22.62 30.67 -26.21
C ALA A 11 23.55 31.89 -26.07
N GLY A 12 23.81 32.32 -24.83
CA GLY A 12 24.76 33.39 -24.52
C GLY A 12 26.22 32.93 -24.47
N MET A 13 26.50 31.62 -24.47
CA MET A 13 27.87 31.10 -24.42
C MET A 13 28.50 31.03 -25.81
N THR A 14 29.75 31.45 -25.89
CA THR A 14 30.58 31.21 -27.07
C THR A 14 30.97 29.72 -27.17
N SER A 15 31.30 29.27 -28.38
CA SER A 15 31.77 27.88 -28.59
C SER A 15 33.03 27.55 -27.80
N THR A 16 33.90 28.54 -27.54
CA THR A 16 35.11 28.39 -26.72
C THR A 16 34.76 28.20 -25.24
N GLU A 17 33.86 29.01 -24.68
CA GLU A 17 33.44 28.86 -23.28
C GLU A 17 32.74 27.51 -23.05
N TYR A 18 31.94 27.06 -24.01
CA TYR A 18 31.34 25.72 -23.96
C TYR A 18 32.39 24.60 -24.00
N ALA A 19 33.42 24.73 -24.85
CA ALA A 19 34.51 23.77 -24.90
C ALA A 19 35.34 23.73 -23.60
N ASP A 20 35.53 24.89 -22.97
CA ASP A 20 36.20 25.00 -21.68
C ASP A 20 35.39 24.34 -20.55
N TRP A 21 34.06 24.51 -20.56
CA TRP A 21 33.17 23.78 -19.65
C TRP A 21 33.30 22.28 -19.80
N HIS A 22 33.25 21.79 -21.05
CA HIS A 22 33.45 20.38 -21.32
C HIS A 22 34.79 19.89 -20.75
N ARG A 23 35.87 20.66 -20.90
CA ARG A 23 37.19 20.30 -20.33
C ARG A 23 37.20 20.33 -18.80
N PHE A 24 36.58 21.34 -18.19
CA PHE A 24 36.51 21.54 -16.75
C PHE A 24 35.81 20.38 -16.04
N TYR A 25 34.64 19.97 -16.55
CA TYR A 25 33.84 18.91 -15.95
C TYR A 25 34.40 17.49 -16.17
N ARG A 26 35.53 17.33 -16.89
CA ARG A 26 36.23 16.03 -16.97
C ARG A 26 36.88 15.62 -15.66
N THR A 27 37.24 16.59 -14.83
CA THR A 27 37.93 16.37 -13.55
C THR A 27 37.18 16.99 -12.37
N HIS A 28 36.23 17.88 -12.62
CA HIS A 28 35.40 18.52 -11.61
C HIS A 28 34.00 17.93 -11.71
N TYR A 29 33.72 16.90 -10.93
CA TYR A 29 32.41 16.28 -10.90
C TYR A 29 31.40 17.14 -10.14
N PHE A 30 30.11 16.89 -10.39
CA PHE A 30 29.05 17.49 -9.60
C PHE A 30 29.14 17.03 -8.15
N HIS A 31 28.75 17.92 -7.23
CA HIS A 31 28.69 17.58 -5.80
C HIS A 31 27.60 16.53 -5.56
N ASP A 32 27.78 15.67 -4.55
CA ASP A 32 26.83 14.61 -4.19
C ASP A 32 25.41 15.16 -4.00
N THR A 33 25.29 16.31 -3.35
CA THR A 33 24.01 17.03 -3.17
C THR A 33 23.33 17.40 -4.49
N GLN A 34 24.11 17.77 -5.51
CA GLN A 34 23.56 18.11 -6.82
C GLN A 34 23.12 16.85 -7.57
N LEU A 35 23.92 15.79 -7.52
CA LEU A 35 23.56 14.49 -8.11
C LEU A 35 22.29 13.93 -7.46
N ASP A 36 22.18 14.02 -6.14
CA ASP A 36 21.02 13.57 -5.38
C ASP A 36 19.75 14.37 -5.73
N MET A 37 19.85 15.70 -5.86
CA MET A 37 18.74 16.53 -6.33
C MET A 37 18.28 16.16 -7.75
N HIS A 38 19.22 15.84 -8.64
CA HIS A 38 18.87 15.41 -10.00
C HIS A 38 18.23 14.02 -10.01
N PHE A 39 18.78 13.08 -9.25
CA PHE A 39 18.24 11.72 -9.10
C PHE A 39 16.81 11.75 -8.55
N SER A 40 16.62 12.45 -7.44
CA SER A 40 15.32 12.57 -6.78
C SER A 40 14.28 13.26 -7.66
N GLY A 41 14.66 14.37 -8.32
CA GLY A 41 13.79 15.09 -9.25
C GLY A 41 13.42 14.29 -10.49
N LEU A 42 14.34 13.50 -11.04
CA LEU A 42 14.07 12.60 -12.17
C LEU A 42 13.12 11.48 -11.76
N THR A 43 13.37 10.85 -10.62
CA THR A 43 12.56 9.76 -10.09
C THR A 43 11.13 10.24 -9.83
N TYR A 44 10.99 11.40 -9.19
CA TYR A 44 9.71 12.08 -9.03
C TYR A 44 9.01 12.29 -10.37
N ALA A 45 9.67 12.92 -11.35
CA ALA A 45 9.05 13.20 -12.64
C ALA A 45 8.55 11.93 -13.35
N VAL A 46 9.33 10.83 -13.29
CA VAL A 46 8.93 9.54 -13.88
C VAL A 46 7.71 8.98 -13.15
N LEU A 47 7.74 8.92 -11.82
CA LEU A 47 6.66 8.32 -11.04
C LEU A 47 5.39 9.19 -11.05
N SER A 48 5.52 10.51 -11.12
CA SER A 48 4.38 11.43 -11.25
C SER A 48 3.57 11.15 -12.51
N LEU A 49 4.20 10.70 -13.59
CA LEU A 49 3.51 10.35 -14.83
C LEU A 49 2.60 9.11 -14.69
N PHE A 50 2.92 8.20 -13.77
CA PHE A 50 2.18 6.95 -13.59
C PHE A 50 1.20 6.99 -12.42
N PHE A 51 1.59 7.61 -11.30
CA PHE A 51 0.85 7.50 -10.03
C PHE A 51 -0.02 8.72 -9.73
N CYS A 52 0.27 9.90 -10.32
CA CYS A 52 -0.46 11.15 -10.10
C CYS A 52 -0.75 11.46 -8.61
N ASP A 53 0.13 11.02 -7.71
CA ASP A 53 -0.02 11.24 -6.27
C ASP A 53 0.21 12.72 -5.93
N PRO A 54 -0.78 13.43 -5.36
CA PRO A 54 -0.67 14.85 -5.03
C PRO A 54 0.27 15.13 -3.85
N ASP A 55 0.54 14.15 -2.98
CA ASP A 55 1.37 14.31 -1.78
C ASP A 55 2.83 13.89 -2.02
N MET A 56 3.14 13.30 -3.17
CA MET A 56 4.48 12.90 -3.54
C MET A 56 5.38 14.12 -3.78
N HIS A 57 6.58 14.10 -3.20
CA HIS A 57 7.55 15.18 -3.31
C HIS A 57 8.92 14.65 -3.80
N PRO A 58 9.71 15.44 -4.56
CA PRO A 58 11.06 15.03 -4.96
C PRO A 58 11.92 14.54 -3.79
N SER A 59 11.87 15.21 -2.64
CA SER A 59 12.64 14.84 -1.45
C SER A 59 12.38 13.42 -0.93
N ASP A 60 11.25 12.80 -1.26
CA ASP A 60 10.95 11.42 -0.84
C ASP A 60 11.90 10.40 -1.50
N PHE A 61 12.52 10.79 -2.62
CA PHE A 61 13.47 9.99 -3.39
C PHE A 61 14.93 10.42 -3.18
N SER A 62 15.19 11.41 -2.31
CA SER A 62 16.54 11.83 -1.99
C SER A 62 17.24 10.80 -1.11
N LEU A 63 18.50 10.50 -1.44
CA LEU A 63 19.39 9.63 -0.70
C LEU A 63 20.09 10.37 0.46
N LEU A 64 20.21 11.69 0.36
CA LEU A 64 20.93 12.51 1.34
C LEU A 64 20.01 13.20 2.34
N VAL A 65 18.75 13.43 1.98
CA VAL A 65 17.73 13.96 2.90
C VAL A 65 17.32 12.82 3.84
N PRO A 66 17.44 12.99 5.16
CA PRO A 66 16.93 12.01 6.11
C PRO A 66 15.47 11.74 5.79
N ARG A 67 15.12 10.46 5.68
CA ARG A 67 13.73 10.07 5.50
C ARG A 67 12.93 10.74 6.59
N ARG A 68 11.82 11.40 6.24
CA ARG A 68 10.81 11.75 7.25
C ARG A 68 10.53 10.45 7.99
N GLU A 69 10.90 10.40 9.27
CA GLU A 69 10.24 9.45 10.15
C GLU A 69 8.76 9.70 9.90
N GLU A 70 8.06 8.72 9.33
CA GLU A 70 6.61 8.67 9.36
C GLU A 70 6.32 8.87 10.83
N ALA A 71 5.94 10.11 11.20
CA ALA A 71 5.89 10.58 12.57
C ALA A 71 5.26 9.45 13.34
N GLN A 72 6.07 8.77 14.17
CA GLN A 72 5.75 7.47 14.74
C GLN A 72 4.29 7.53 15.13
N THR A 73 3.43 7.08 14.22
CA THR A 73 2.02 7.13 14.49
C THR A 73 2.00 6.05 15.50
N GLU A 74 1.84 6.39 16.79
CA GLU A 74 1.61 5.43 17.87
C GLU A 74 0.75 4.39 17.19
N ARG A 75 1.36 3.25 16.84
CA ARG A 75 0.65 2.29 16.01
C ARG A 75 -0.55 2.02 16.88
N PRO A 76 -1.79 2.32 16.42
CA PRO A 76 -2.96 1.92 17.16
C PRO A 76 -2.67 0.49 17.58
N ASP A 77 -2.75 0.25 18.88
CA ASP A 77 -2.39 -1.00 19.50
C ASP A 77 -2.78 -2.14 18.57
N GLU A 78 -1.82 -3.03 18.30
CA GLU A 78 -1.98 -4.03 17.26
C GLU A 78 -3.29 -4.82 17.46
N ASP A 79 -3.74 -4.93 18.71
CA ASP A 79 -5.04 -5.46 19.14
C ASP A 79 -6.25 -4.66 18.64
N ASP A 80 -6.36 -3.35 18.83
CA ASP A 80 -7.47 -2.54 18.30
C ASP A 80 -7.53 -2.58 16.76
N MET A 81 -6.37 -2.63 16.09
CA MET A 81 -6.32 -2.83 14.64
C MET A 81 -6.87 -4.21 14.24
N LEU A 82 -6.49 -5.26 14.96
CA LEU A 82 -6.96 -6.63 14.72
C LEU A 82 -8.47 -6.76 15.01
N MET A 83 -8.96 -6.16 16.09
CA MET A 83 -10.39 -6.14 16.43
C MET A 83 -11.22 -5.42 15.36
N ARG A 84 -10.76 -4.26 14.87
CA ARG A 84 -11.43 -3.53 13.78
C ARG A 84 -11.48 -4.34 12.49
N LYS A 85 -10.40 -5.05 12.15
CA LYS A 85 -10.38 -5.95 10.97
C LYS A 85 -11.32 -7.14 11.14
N ALA A 86 -11.48 -7.63 12.37
CA ALA A 86 -12.35 -8.76 12.68
C ALA A 86 -13.85 -8.37 12.76
N ALA A 87 -14.18 -7.10 13.00
CA ALA A 87 -15.56 -6.64 13.20
C ALA A 87 -16.51 -6.87 11.99
N GLY A 88 -15.97 -7.17 10.81
CA GLY A 88 -16.74 -7.51 9.61
C GLY A 88 -16.73 -8.99 9.21
N LEU A 89 -16.01 -9.86 9.95
CA LEU A 89 -15.95 -11.29 9.69
C LEU A 89 -17.09 -11.99 10.44
N SER A 90 -18.19 -12.27 9.73
CA SER A 90 -19.24 -13.15 10.25
C SER A 90 -18.77 -14.62 10.25
N GLY A 91 -19.06 -15.36 11.32
CA GLY A 91 -18.76 -16.80 11.43
C GLY A 91 -17.51 -17.18 12.26
N GLY A 92 -16.88 -16.23 12.97
CA GLY A 92 -15.76 -16.54 13.86
C GLY A 92 -16.20 -17.09 15.22
N VAL A 93 -15.57 -18.18 15.66
CA VAL A 93 -15.72 -18.74 17.02
C VAL A 93 -15.03 -17.82 18.03
N ARG A 94 -15.77 -17.37 19.06
CA ARG A 94 -15.21 -16.56 20.15
C ARG A 94 -14.78 -17.47 21.29
N PHE A 95 -13.56 -17.30 21.79
CA PHE A 95 -13.05 -18.05 22.96
C PHE A 95 -13.06 -17.19 24.22
N GLY A 96 -13.42 -17.79 25.35
CA GLY A 96 -13.40 -17.14 26.67
C GLY A 96 -11.98 -17.00 27.22
N ALA A 97 -11.83 -16.28 28.32
CA ALA A 97 -10.55 -16.07 29.00
C ALA A 97 -9.89 -17.39 29.51
N ASP A 98 -10.67 -18.46 29.53
CA ASP A 98 -10.27 -19.84 29.85
C ASP A 98 -9.87 -20.67 28.61
N GLY A 99 -9.87 -20.06 27.42
CA GLY A 99 -9.54 -20.70 26.15
C GLY A 99 -10.61 -21.66 25.61
N LYS A 100 -11.83 -21.64 26.17
CA LYS A 100 -12.95 -22.47 25.69
C LYS A 100 -13.87 -21.69 24.76
N GLU A 101 -14.43 -22.37 23.77
CA GLU A 101 -15.41 -21.81 22.85
C GLU A 101 -16.63 -21.28 23.62
N ILE A 102 -16.96 -20.01 23.40
CA ILE A 102 -18.18 -19.37 23.90
C ILE A 102 -19.29 -19.80 22.94
N VAL A 103 -19.99 -20.86 23.29
CA VAL A 103 -21.20 -21.27 22.59
C VAL A 103 -22.27 -20.18 22.82
N THR A 104 -22.40 -19.25 21.88
CA THR A 104 -23.59 -18.41 21.81
C THR A 104 -24.66 -19.23 21.10
N VAL A 105 -25.59 -19.79 21.86
CA VAL A 105 -26.81 -20.37 21.31
C VAL A 105 -27.60 -19.20 20.71
N SER A 106 -27.61 -19.08 19.37
CA SER A 106 -28.55 -18.20 18.70
C SER A 106 -29.97 -18.75 18.89
N ASP A 107 -30.85 -17.88 19.37
CA ASP A 107 -32.26 -18.13 19.71
C ASP A 107 -33.17 -18.23 18.46
N ASP A 108 -32.64 -18.73 17.34
CA ASP A 108 -33.32 -18.72 16.02
C ASP A 108 -33.64 -20.12 15.48
N MET A 109 -33.61 -21.13 16.34
CA MET A 109 -33.88 -22.53 15.99
C MET A 109 -35.27 -22.98 16.46
N ARG A 110 -36.34 -22.21 16.14
CA ARG A 110 -37.73 -22.61 16.49
C ARG A 110 -38.76 -22.53 15.36
N SER A 111 -38.36 -22.52 14.10
CA SER A 111 -39.29 -22.87 13.01
C SER A 111 -38.57 -23.18 11.71
N SER A 112 -38.22 -24.44 11.46
CA SER A 112 -38.41 -25.02 10.12
C SER A 112 -38.21 -26.54 10.15
N THR A 113 -39.18 -27.27 10.71
CA THR A 113 -39.25 -28.73 10.58
C THR A 113 -39.94 -29.15 9.26
N GLU A 114 -40.51 -28.20 8.52
CA GLU A 114 -41.25 -28.46 7.28
C GLU A 114 -40.36 -28.35 6.04
N ASP A 115 -39.38 -27.44 6.02
CA ASP A 115 -38.44 -27.32 4.89
C ASP A 115 -37.48 -28.51 4.81
N GLU A 116 -37.09 -29.08 5.95
CA GLU A 116 -36.22 -30.27 6.00
C GLU A 116 -36.88 -31.50 5.36
N ALA A 117 -38.19 -31.68 5.57
CA ALA A 117 -38.95 -32.77 4.95
C ALA A 117 -39.07 -32.59 3.43
N MET A 118 -39.18 -31.35 2.96
CA MET A 118 -39.25 -31.05 1.52
C MET A 118 -37.88 -31.26 0.83
N LEU A 119 -36.77 -30.96 1.51
CA LEU A 119 -35.40 -31.20 1.02
C LEU A 119 -35.03 -32.69 0.97
N MET A 120 -35.56 -33.50 1.89
CA MET A 120 -35.40 -34.96 1.91
C MET A 120 -36.08 -35.64 0.71
N MET A 121 -37.22 -35.11 0.25
CA MET A 121 -37.92 -35.63 -0.94
C MET A 121 -37.22 -35.25 -2.26
N VAL A 122 -36.50 -34.12 -2.28
CA VAL A 122 -35.76 -33.65 -3.46
C VAL A 122 -34.47 -34.45 -3.70
N SER A 123 -33.93 -35.11 -2.66
CA SER A 123 -32.66 -35.83 -2.72
C SER A 123 -32.79 -37.31 -3.12
N GLU A 124 -34.00 -37.86 -3.27
CA GLU A 124 -34.22 -39.27 -3.70
C GLU A 124 -33.76 -39.58 -5.13
N GLY A 125 -33.44 -38.57 -5.95
CA GLY A 125 -32.99 -38.74 -7.34
C GLY A 125 -31.49 -38.50 -7.59
N ILE A 126 -30.72 -38.09 -6.58
CA ILE A 126 -29.31 -37.70 -6.77
C ILE A 126 -28.40 -38.87 -6.41
N ALA A 127 -27.84 -39.54 -7.42
CA ALA A 127 -26.84 -40.57 -7.24
C ALA A 127 -25.56 -39.97 -6.64
N GLY A 128 -25.33 -40.18 -5.34
CA GLY A 128 -24.12 -39.76 -4.64
C GLY A 128 -24.28 -39.25 -3.19
N GLY A 129 -25.49 -39.19 -2.64
CA GLY A 129 -25.70 -38.71 -1.26
C GLY A 129 -25.27 -39.71 -0.18
N VAL A 130 -24.29 -39.32 0.66
CA VAL A 130 -23.89 -40.07 1.86
C VAL A 130 -24.92 -39.84 2.97
N ARG A 131 -25.46 -40.93 3.52
CA ARG A 131 -26.36 -40.93 4.68
C ARG A 131 -25.52 -41.16 5.94
N TYR A 132 -25.50 -40.20 6.86
CA TYR A 132 -24.95 -40.43 8.20
C TYR A 132 -26.05 -41.07 9.05
N GLY A 133 -25.82 -42.31 9.48
CA GLY A 133 -26.64 -43.01 10.46
C GLY A 133 -25.98 -43.01 11.84
N GLY A 134 -26.81 -43.05 12.87
CA GLY A 134 -26.43 -43.33 14.26
C GLY A 134 -26.46 -42.12 15.16
#